data_AF-A0A0C9THZ3-F1
#
_entry.id   AF-A0A0C9THZ3-F1
#
_cell.length_a   1.000
_cell.length_b   1.000
_cell.length_c   1.000
_cell.angle_alpha   90.00
_cell.angle_beta   90.00
_cell.angle_gamma   90.00
#
_symmetry.space_group_name_H-M   'P 1'
#
loop_
_entity.id
_entity.type
_entity.pdbx_description
1 polymer ?
#
loop_
_entity_poly.entity_id
_entity_poly.type
_entity_poly.pdbx_seq_one_letter_code
_entity_poly.pdbx_strand_id
1 'polypeptide(L)'
;LKSTCPTCRNPFYLATPDFAFVPKKYHDFILPPVRKIYMDISSVTALRQEVERLTHRLERLTKEKEDLLERNDGYIYALEENVEQKNAALEEAEEARQEAAYIRKKYEFLKEKHSESQSRDNASSVSYPSQNISRRSSQNLDTSRDRLPKVEDISGSLESMTPDQPRPKRALPKSRLSRSVHHRDEHFAEPPPHFVKRQRTSRHSDIGP
;
A
#
# COMPACT_ATOMS: atom_id res chain seq x y z
N LEU A 1 45.60 11.93 -64.47
CA LEU A 1 44.58 12.96 -64.79
C LEU A 1 45.23 14.04 -65.66
N LYS A 2 44.59 14.46 -66.76
CA LYS A 2 44.99 15.62 -67.57
C LYS A 2 43.93 16.71 -67.41
N SER A 3 44.35 17.97 -67.32
CA SER A 3 43.45 19.12 -67.41
C SER A 3 43.97 20.12 -68.44
N THR A 4 43.14 21.05 -68.88
CA THR A 4 43.50 22.03 -69.91
C THR A 4 43.71 23.40 -69.29
N CYS A 5 44.76 24.11 -69.73
CA CYS A 5 45.00 25.48 -69.27
C CYS A 5 43.85 26.39 -69.73
N PRO A 6 43.21 27.18 -68.85
CA PRO A 6 42.09 28.03 -69.24
C PRO A 6 42.49 29.11 -70.25
N THR A 7 43.77 29.50 -70.29
CA THR A 7 44.28 30.57 -71.17
C THR A 7 44.71 30.05 -72.54
N CYS A 8 45.49 28.98 -72.60
CA CYS A 8 46.08 28.48 -73.86
C CYS A 8 45.52 27.13 -74.33
N ARG A 9 44.59 26.52 -73.58
CA ARG A 9 43.97 25.20 -73.83
C ARG A 9 44.94 24.01 -73.95
N ASN A 10 46.24 24.22 -73.74
CA ASN A 10 47.23 23.14 -73.79
C ASN A 10 46.98 22.14 -72.64
N PRO A 11 46.97 20.83 -72.89
CA PRO A 11 46.81 19.83 -71.84
C PRO A 11 48.05 19.79 -70.94
N PHE A 12 47.83 19.77 -69.64
CA PHE A 12 48.86 19.55 -68.63
C PHE A 12 48.44 18.45 -67.67
N TYR A 13 49.42 17.79 -67.06
CA TYR A 13 49.17 16.71 -66.11
C TYR A 13 48.91 17.29 -64.72
N LEU A 14 47.81 16.87 -64.10
CA LEU A 14 47.58 17.08 -62.68
C LEU A 14 48.35 15.98 -61.95
N ALA A 15 49.52 16.34 -61.41
CA ALA A 15 50.30 15.46 -60.54
C ALA A 15 50.00 15.81 -59.09
N THR A 16 49.54 14.83 -58.31
CA THR A 16 49.55 14.96 -56.84
C THR A 16 51.01 14.81 -56.40
N PRO A 17 51.61 15.82 -55.78
CA PRO A 17 53.00 15.71 -55.33
C PRO A 17 53.11 14.58 -54.32
N ASP A 18 54.16 13.78 -54.41
CA ASP A 18 54.46 12.80 -53.38
C ASP A 18 54.94 13.53 -52.11
N PHE A 19 54.14 13.42 -51.05
CA PHE A 19 54.38 14.09 -49.77
C PHE A 19 55.65 13.64 -49.07
N ALA A 20 56.23 12.49 -49.46
CA ALA A 20 57.52 12.03 -48.95
C ALA A 20 58.67 13.01 -49.28
N PHE A 21 58.57 13.73 -50.40
CA PHE A 21 59.59 14.68 -50.86
C PHE A 21 59.27 16.14 -50.49
N VAL A 22 58.13 16.38 -49.84
CA VAL A 22 57.69 17.70 -49.43
C VAL A 22 57.95 17.88 -47.93
N PRO A 23 58.63 18.96 -47.49
CA PRO A 23 58.79 19.25 -46.07
C PRO A 23 57.43 19.36 -45.36
N LYS A 24 57.29 18.73 -44.18
CA LYS A 24 56.03 18.67 -43.42
C LYS A 24 55.36 20.03 -43.17
N LYS A 25 56.17 21.09 -43.01
CA LYS A 25 55.66 22.48 -42.85
C LYS A 25 54.81 22.99 -44.01
N TYR A 26 54.88 22.36 -45.18
CA TYR A 26 54.11 22.74 -46.36
C TYR A 26 52.91 21.82 -46.63
N HIS A 27 52.74 20.73 -45.88
CA HIS A 27 51.66 19.76 -46.12
C HIS A 27 50.28 20.39 -45.97
N ASP A 28 50.09 21.25 -44.95
CA ASP A 28 48.82 21.94 -44.68
C ASP A 28 48.41 22.95 -45.78
N PHE A 29 49.37 23.40 -46.60
CA PHE A 29 49.12 24.34 -47.69
C PHE A 29 48.94 23.66 -49.05
N ILE A 30 49.40 22.41 -49.18
CA ILE A 30 49.29 21.62 -50.42
C ILE A 30 48.01 20.81 -50.44
N LEU A 31 47.56 20.33 -49.26
CA LEU A 31 46.24 19.76 -49.14
C LEU A 31 45.22 20.89 -49.24
N PRO A 32 44.30 20.87 -50.22
CA PRO A 32 43.20 21.82 -50.20
C PRO A 32 42.50 21.67 -48.84
N PRO A 33 42.21 22.77 -48.13
CA PRO A 33 41.54 22.68 -46.84
C PRO A 33 40.27 21.88 -47.06
N VAL A 34 40.21 20.68 -46.49
CA VAL A 34 39.01 19.85 -46.59
C VAL A 34 37.93 20.67 -45.93
N ARG A 35 37.09 21.34 -46.73
CA ARG A 35 35.91 22.03 -46.22
C ARG A 35 35.12 20.96 -45.50
N LYS A 36 35.04 21.06 -44.17
CA LYS A 36 34.16 20.21 -43.37
C LYS A 36 32.74 20.57 -43.79
N ILE A 37 32.18 19.77 -44.69
CA ILE A 37 30.79 19.88 -45.09
C ILE A 37 30.02 19.11 -44.02
N TYR A 38 29.45 19.84 -43.06
CA TYR A 38 28.47 19.28 -42.16
C TYR A 38 27.18 19.12 -42.95
N MET A 39 26.90 17.89 -43.40
CA MET A 39 25.59 17.57 -43.92
C MET A 39 24.64 17.43 -42.73
N ASP A 40 23.57 18.21 -42.70
CA ASP A 40 22.47 17.96 -41.77
C ASP A 40 21.80 16.65 -42.17
N ILE A 41 22.21 15.58 -41.49
CA ILE A 41 21.60 14.27 -41.67
C ILE A 41 20.29 14.32 -40.89
N SER A 42 19.16 14.30 -41.60
CA SER A 42 17.83 14.31 -40.99
C SER A 42 17.64 13.23 -39.92
N SER A 43 18.36 12.11 -40.00
CA SER A 43 18.38 11.06 -38.98
C SER A 43 18.87 11.53 -37.60
N VAL A 44 19.77 12.52 -37.53
CA VAL A 44 20.26 13.07 -36.26
C VAL A 44 19.15 13.80 -35.52
N THR A 45 18.25 14.49 -36.24
CA THR A 45 17.11 15.17 -35.61
C THR A 45 16.11 14.19 -35.00
N ALA A 46 15.78 13.11 -35.73
CA ALA A 46 14.91 12.05 -35.22
C ALA A 46 15.52 11.33 -34.02
N LEU A 47 16.82 11.05 -34.05
CA LEU A 47 17.54 10.45 -32.92
C LEU A 47 17.54 11.37 -31.69
N ARG A 48 17.75 12.68 -31.87
CA ARG A 48 17.68 13.65 -30.76
C ARG A 48 16.30 13.71 -30.12
N GLN A 49 15.24 13.75 -30.94
CA GLN A 49 13.86 13.72 -30.45
C GLN A 49 13.55 12.44 -29.68
N GLU A 50 14.04 11.30 -30.17
CA GLU A 50 13.85 10.02 -29.48
C GLU A 50 14.62 9.96 -28.16
N VAL A 51 15.85 10.47 -28.12
CA VAL A 51 16.62 10.60 -26.87
C VAL A 51 15.88 11.48 -25.88
N GLU A 52 15.39 12.65 -26.29
CA GLU A 52 14.62 13.55 -25.43
C GLU A 52 13.32 12.91 -24.91
N ARG A 53 12.61 12.17 -25.77
CA ARG A 53 11.42 11.42 -25.38
C ARG A 53 11.73 10.35 -24.34
N LEU A 54 12.85 9.63 -24.52
CA LEU A 54 13.29 8.59 -23.61
C LEU A 54 13.78 9.15 -22.28
N THR A 55 14.52 10.27 -22.28
CA THR A 55 14.95 10.94 -21.03
C THR A 55 13.76 11.43 -20.23
N HIS A 56 12.79 12.09 -20.86
CA HIS A 56 11.56 12.51 -20.19
C HIS A 56 10.77 11.32 -19.63
N ARG A 57 10.72 10.19 -20.37
CA ARG A 57 10.08 8.96 -19.86
C ARG A 57 10.82 8.40 -18.65
N LEU A 58 12.15 8.40 -18.67
CA LEU A 58 12.96 7.95 -17.53
C LEU A 58 12.71 8.83 -16.31
N GLU A 59 12.78 10.15 -16.45
CA GLU A 59 12.49 11.10 -15.36
C GLU A 59 11.10 10.91 -14.75
N ARG A 60 10.09 10.65 -15.60
CA ARG A 60 8.74 10.35 -15.12
C ARG A 60 8.71 9.05 -14.32
N LEU A 61 9.34 7.99 -14.83
CA LEU A 61 9.37 6.69 -14.16
C LEU A 61 10.17 6.72 -12.86
N THR A 62 11.26 7.48 -12.80
CA THR A 62 12.04 7.65 -11.57
C THR A 62 11.21 8.35 -10.50
N LYS A 63 10.49 9.42 -10.87
CA LYS A 63 9.57 10.10 -9.97
C LYS A 63 8.43 9.19 -9.51
N GLU A 64 7.80 8.45 -10.42
CA GLU A 64 6.74 7.48 -10.07
C GLU A 64 7.26 6.39 -9.10
N LYS A 65 8.51 5.94 -9.27
CA LYS A 65 9.16 5.00 -8.36
C LYS A 65 9.37 5.62 -6.97
N GLU A 66 9.88 6.84 -6.90
CA GLU A 66 10.07 7.57 -5.63
C GLU A 66 8.74 7.74 -4.89
N ASP A 67 7.69 8.22 -5.58
CA ASP A 67 6.34 8.37 -5.02
C ASP A 67 5.75 7.03 -4.51
N LEU A 68 6.12 5.91 -5.13
CA LEU A 68 5.70 4.58 -4.70
C LEU A 68 6.46 4.10 -3.47
N LEU A 69 7.76 4.37 -3.38
CA LEU A 69 8.58 4.06 -2.22
C LEU A 69 8.11 4.86 -1.01
N GLU A 70 7.87 6.17 -1.15
CA GLU A 70 7.36 7.02 -0.07
C GLU A 70 6.02 6.51 0.48
N ARG A 71 5.10 6.10 -0.41
CA ARG A 71 3.83 5.49 0.01
C ARG A 71 4.02 4.14 0.69
N ASN A 72 4.98 3.35 0.24
CA ASN A 72 5.30 2.06 0.86
C ASN A 72 5.81 2.25 2.29
N ASP A 73 6.76 3.18 2.48
CA ASP A 73 7.30 3.53 3.78
C ASP A 73 6.18 4.03 4.71
N GLY A 74 5.26 4.87 4.21
CA GLY A 74 4.08 5.28 4.96
C GLY A 74 3.19 4.12 5.41
N TYR A 75 3.02 3.07 4.60
CA TYR A 75 2.28 1.88 5.02
C TYR A 75 3.03 1.03 6.04
N ILE A 76 4.36 0.95 5.93
CA ILE A 76 5.20 0.23 6.91
C ILE A 76 5.07 0.91 8.27
N TYR A 77 5.23 2.23 8.34
CA TYR A 77 5.08 2.98 9.60
C TYR A 77 3.69 2.82 10.21
N ALA A 78 2.63 2.95 9.40
CA ALA A 78 1.28 2.75 9.89
C ALA A 78 1.04 1.31 10.39
N LEU A 79 1.66 0.31 9.77
CA LEU A 79 1.57 -1.08 10.21
C LEU A 79 2.29 -1.28 11.55
N GLU A 80 3.49 -0.73 11.70
CA GLU A 80 4.27 -0.77 12.95
C GLU A 80 3.50 -0.14 14.10
N GLU A 81 2.95 1.07 13.91
CA GLU A 81 2.11 1.74 14.89
C GLU A 81 0.89 0.89 15.28
N ASN A 82 0.21 0.28 14.31
CA ASN A 82 -0.92 -0.61 14.59
C ASN A 82 -0.51 -1.87 15.38
N VAL A 83 0.68 -2.40 15.15
CA VAL A 83 1.21 -3.54 15.90
C VAL A 83 1.52 -3.12 17.34
N GLU A 84 2.14 -1.96 17.54
CA GLU A 84 2.42 -1.40 18.87
C GLU A 84 1.13 -1.15 19.66
N GLN A 85 0.13 -0.51 19.04
CA GLN A 85 -1.17 -0.27 19.66
C GLN A 85 -1.88 -1.58 20.04
N LYS A 86 -1.81 -2.60 19.18
CA LYS A 86 -2.38 -3.93 19.49
C LYS A 86 -1.68 -4.59 20.67
N ASN A 87 -0.35 -4.51 20.72
CA ASN A 87 0.41 -5.09 21.83
C ASN A 87 0.10 -4.37 23.15
N ALA A 88 0.05 -3.04 23.15
CA ALA A 88 -0.34 -2.26 24.32
C ALA A 88 -1.77 -2.61 24.80
N ALA A 89 -2.73 -2.73 23.88
CA ALA A 89 -4.09 -3.13 24.23
C ALA A 89 -4.17 -4.57 24.78
N LEU A 90 -3.31 -5.48 24.31
CA LEU A 90 -3.22 -6.84 24.84
C LEU A 90 -2.63 -6.86 26.25
N GLU A 91 -1.59 -6.06 26.51
CA GLU A 91 -0.98 -5.91 27.83
C GLU A 91 -1.98 -5.34 28.84
N GLU A 92 -2.67 -4.24 28.50
CA GLU A 92 -3.73 -3.65 29.34
C GLU A 92 -4.85 -4.65 29.63
N ALA A 93 -5.29 -5.41 28.61
CA ALA A 93 -6.32 -6.43 28.80
C ALA A 93 -5.85 -7.58 29.70
N GLU A 94 -4.56 -7.92 29.68
CA GLU A 94 -3.99 -8.91 30.58
C GLU A 94 -3.94 -8.41 32.02
N GLU A 95 -3.46 -7.18 32.25
CA GLU A 95 -3.44 -6.54 33.57
C GLU A 95 -4.85 -6.46 34.18
N ALA A 96 -5.84 -6.01 33.40
CA ALA A 96 -7.23 -5.94 33.84
C ALA A 96 -7.79 -7.33 34.20
N ARG A 97 -7.41 -8.39 33.46
CA ARG A 97 -7.81 -9.77 33.81
C ARG A 97 -7.17 -10.22 35.11
N GLN A 98 -5.90 -9.89 35.35
CA GLN A 98 -5.19 -10.23 36.58
C GLN A 98 -5.81 -9.51 37.79
N GLU A 99 -6.11 -8.22 37.66
CA GLU A 99 -6.78 -7.43 38.71
C GLU A 99 -8.18 -7.98 39.00
N ALA A 100 -8.99 -8.24 37.97
CA ALA A 100 -10.32 -8.82 38.14
C ALA A 100 -10.26 -10.22 38.80
N ALA A 101 -9.24 -11.02 38.50
CA ALA A 101 -9.03 -12.30 39.16
C ALA A 101 -8.63 -12.11 40.64
N TYR A 102 -7.79 -11.13 40.94
CA TYR A 102 -7.40 -10.79 42.31
C TYR A 102 -8.59 -10.31 43.15
N ILE A 103 -9.39 -9.38 42.63
CA ILE A 103 -10.58 -8.85 43.31
C ILE A 103 -11.60 -9.97 43.57
N ARG A 104 -11.82 -10.87 42.60
CA ARG A 104 -12.70 -12.03 42.76
C ARG A 104 -12.26 -12.93 43.91
N LYS A 105 -10.97 -13.30 43.96
CA LYS A 105 -10.42 -14.10 45.07
C LYS A 105 -10.61 -13.41 46.43
N LYS A 106 -10.37 -12.10 46.50
CA LYS A 106 -10.56 -11.32 47.74
C LYS A 106 -12.03 -11.29 48.18
N TYR A 107 -12.95 -11.15 47.23
CA TYR A 107 -14.38 -11.16 47.50
C TYR A 107 -14.86 -12.54 47.99
N GLU A 108 -14.42 -13.62 47.34
CA GLU A 108 -14.73 -14.99 47.76
C GLU A 108 -14.25 -15.25 49.20
N PHE A 109 -12.99 -14.89 49.50
CA PHE A 109 -12.46 -15.00 50.85
C PHE A 109 -13.25 -14.21 51.91
N LEU A 110 -13.64 -12.97 51.58
CA LEU A 110 -14.42 -12.13 52.49
C LEU A 110 -15.84 -12.70 52.70
N LYS A 111 -16.44 -13.23 51.63
CA LYS A 111 -17.75 -13.88 51.65
C LYS A 111 -17.74 -15.12 52.54
N GLU A 112 -16.71 -15.96 52.43
CA GLU A 112 -16.53 -17.13 53.30
C GLU A 112 -16.45 -16.70 54.78
N LYS A 113 -15.58 -15.74 55.12
CA LYS A 113 -15.48 -15.19 56.49
C LYS A 113 -16.80 -14.64 57.03
N HIS A 114 -17.55 -13.94 56.19
CA HIS A 114 -18.85 -13.40 56.59
C HIS A 114 -19.86 -14.52 56.83
N SER A 115 -19.88 -15.55 55.97
CA SER A 115 -20.76 -16.70 56.16
C SER A 115 -20.43 -17.49 57.44
N GLU A 116 -19.15 -17.64 57.78
CA GLU A 116 -18.71 -18.24 59.04
C GLU A 116 -19.17 -17.44 60.26
N SER A 117 -18.99 -16.12 60.23
CA SER A 117 -19.40 -15.22 61.32
C SER A 117 -20.93 -15.23 61.50
N GLN A 118 -21.67 -15.19 60.40
CA GLN A 118 -23.13 -15.25 60.41
C GLN A 118 -23.66 -16.59 60.97
N SER A 119 -22.99 -17.70 60.67
CA SER A 119 -23.38 -19.00 61.24
C SER A 119 -23.12 -19.08 62.76
N ARG A 120 -22.07 -18.42 63.27
CA ARG A 120 -21.79 -18.30 64.71
C ARG A 120 -22.82 -17.43 65.43
N ASP A 121 -23.21 -16.32 64.83
CA ASP A 121 -24.21 -15.42 65.41
C ASP A 121 -25.60 -16.09 65.44
N ASN A 122 -25.97 -16.80 64.38
CA ASN A 122 -27.21 -17.58 64.35
C ASN A 122 -27.23 -18.72 65.37
N ALA A 123 -26.10 -19.38 65.63
CA ALA A 123 -26.00 -20.43 66.66
C ALA A 123 -26.05 -19.85 68.10
N SER A 124 -25.59 -18.61 68.28
CA SER A 124 -25.59 -17.93 69.59
C SER A 124 -26.89 -17.18 69.88
N SER A 125 -27.70 -16.94 68.84
CA SER A 125 -29.06 -16.42 68.91
C SER A 125 -30.05 -17.49 69.44
N VAL A 126 -29.85 -17.93 70.68
CA VAL A 126 -30.90 -18.62 71.44
C VAL A 126 -31.96 -17.57 71.78
N SER A 127 -33.01 -17.60 70.96
CA SER A 127 -34.32 -16.99 71.12
C SER A 127 -34.71 -16.70 72.58
N TYR A 128 -34.64 -15.43 72.97
CA TYR A 128 -35.63 -14.86 73.88
C TYR A 128 -36.76 -14.28 73.02
N PRO A 129 -38.03 -14.65 73.26
CA PRO A 129 -39.17 -14.14 72.50
C PRO A 129 -39.38 -12.66 72.83
N SER A 130 -38.76 -11.78 72.05
CA SER A 130 -38.95 -10.33 72.17
C SER A 130 -40.24 -9.94 71.46
N GLN A 131 -41.20 -9.43 72.23
CA GLN A 131 -42.53 -9.09 71.75
C GLN A 131 -42.48 -7.98 70.70
N ASN A 132 -43.28 -8.19 69.66
CA ASN A 132 -43.54 -7.30 68.54
C ASN A 132 -43.81 -5.85 68.97
N ILE A 133 -42.89 -4.93 68.68
CA ILE A 133 -43.22 -3.52 68.57
C ILE A 133 -43.14 -3.14 67.09
N SER A 134 -44.31 -3.17 66.47
CA SER A 134 -44.59 -2.56 65.18
C SER A 134 -44.20 -1.08 65.21
N ARG A 135 -43.04 -0.75 64.66
CA ARG A 135 -42.70 0.64 64.28
C ARG A 135 -42.73 0.75 62.77
N ARG A 136 -43.89 1.18 62.29
CA ARG A 136 -44.02 2.00 61.07
C ARG A 136 -43.00 3.14 61.14
N SER A 137 -42.05 3.17 60.21
CA SER A 137 -41.24 4.36 59.88
C SER A 137 -40.60 4.08 58.52
N SER A 138 -41.31 4.32 57.42
CA SER A 138 -41.37 5.59 56.70
C SER A 138 -40.10 5.85 55.87
N GLN A 139 -40.34 5.82 54.56
CA GLN A 139 -39.78 6.71 53.54
C GLN A 139 -38.40 6.36 52.97
N ASN A 140 -38.45 5.85 51.73
CA ASN A 140 -37.86 6.50 50.56
C ASN A 140 -36.45 7.07 50.76
N LEU A 141 -35.44 6.20 50.72
CA LEU A 141 -34.17 6.58 50.14
C LEU A 141 -34.06 5.85 48.82
N ASP A 142 -34.59 6.56 47.83
CA ASP A 142 -34.10 6.65 46.46
C ASP A 142 -32.90 5.74 46.23
N THR A 143 -33.21 4.51 45.84
CA THR A 143 -32.25 3.62 45.22
C THR A 143 -32.01 4.22 43.85
N SER A 144 -31.23 5.31 43.83
CA SER A 144 -30.34 5.60 42.73
C SER A 144 -29.54 4.32 42.55
N ARG A 145 -30.10 3.44 41.72
CA ARG A 145 -29.36 2.54 40.86
C ARG A 145 -28.29 3.43 40.29
N ASP A 146 -27.14 3.43 40.95
CA ASP A 146 -25.87 3.50 40.28
C ASP A 146 -26.05 2.59 39.08
N ARG A 147 -26.35 3.25 37.97
CA ARG A 147 -26.11 2.72 36.66
C ARG A 147 -24.66 2.30 36.77
N LEU A 148 -24.45 1.01 37.04
CA LEU A 148 -23.36 0.27 36.41
C LEU A 148 -23.23 0.93 35.06
N PRO A 149 -22.10 1.60 34.74
CA PRO A 149 -21.89 2.01 33.37
C PRO A 149 -22.17 0.73 32.60
N LYS A 150 -23.27 0.76 31.85
CA LYS A 150 -23.53 -0.26 30.86
C LYS A 150 -22.20 -0.30 30.16
N VAL A 151 -21.49 -1.40 30.31
CA VAL A 151 -20.35 -1.71 29.47
C VAL A 151 -21.03 -1.78 28.12
N GLU A 152 -21.19 -0.61 27.53
CA GLU A 152 -21.32 -0.44 26.12
C GLU A 152 -20.08 -1.14 25.68
N ASP A 153 -20.29 -2.36 25.19
CA ASP A 153 -19.39 -3.01 24.31
C ASP A 153 -18.84 -1.92 23.41
N ILE A 154 -17.63 -1.44 23.72
CA ILE A 154 -16.73 -0.85 22.75
C ILE A 154 -16.22 -2.05 21.93
N SER A 155 -17.17 -2.80 21.38
CA SER A 155 -17.08 -3.26 20.02
C SER A 155 -16.95 -1.97 19.22
N GLY A 156 -15.69 -1.58 18.98
CA GLY A 156 -15.37 -0.58 17.99
C GLY A 156 -16.26 -0.84 16.80
N SER A 157 -17.12 0.14 16.57
CA SER A 157 -18.17 0.20 15.56
C SER A 157 -17.66 -0.33 14.22
N LEU A 158 -17.82 -1.64 14.01
CA LEU A 158 -18.09 -2.20 12.71
C LEU A 158 -19.53 -1.76 12.43
N GLU A 159 -19.67 -0.66 11.69
CA GLU A 159 -20.96 -0.07 11.34
C GLU A 159 -21.88 -1.14 10.72
N SER A 160 -22.76 -1.68 11.55
CA SER A 160 -23.97 -2.37 11.16
C SER A 160 -24.91 -1.33 10.53
N MET A 161 -24.82 -1.22 9.21
CA MET A 161 -25.80 -0.51 8.40
C MET A 161 -27.18 -1.13 8.61
N THR A 162 -28.12 -0.27 9.00
CA THR A 162 -29.57 -0.52 8.99
C THR A 162 -30.04 -1.08 7.65
N PRO A 163 -30.99 -2.06 7.63
CA PRO A 163 -31.72 -2.40 6.42
C PRO A 163 -32.80 -1.34 6.14
N ASP A 164 -33.17 -1.21 4.87
CA ASP A 164 -34.34 -0.48 4.36
C ASP A 164 -34.29 1.04 4.22
N GLN A 165 -33.28 1.51 3.48
CA GLN A 165 -33.57 2.49 2.42
C GLN A 165 -33.17 1.93 1.06
N PRO A 166 -34.02 2.02 0.01
CA PRO A 166 -33.64 1.67 -1.35
C PRO A 166 -32.53 2.65 -1.79
N ARG A 167 -31.28 2.21 -1.63
CA ARG A 167 -30.12 2.99 -2.04
C ARG A 167 -30.26 3.32 -3.52
N PRO A 168 -29.98 4.57 -3.94
CA PRO A 168 -29.85 4.87 -5.35
C PRO A 168 -28.81 3.90 -5.92
N LYS A 169 -29.17 3.24 -7.03
CA LYS A 169 -28.30 2.31 -7.76
C LYS A 169 -27.11 3.10 -8.31
N ARG A 170 -26.13 3.41 -7.46
CA ARG A 170 -24.80 3.81 -7.88
C ARG A 170 -24.24 2.59 -8.60
N ALA A 171 -24.03 2.73 -9.91
CA ALA A 171 -23.36 1.73 -10.71
C ALA A 171 -22.07 1.35 -9.97
N LEU A 172 -21.98 0.09 -9.54
CA LEU A 172 -20.75 -0.46 -8.99
C LEU A 172 -19.62 -0.09 -9.95
N PRO A 173 -18.54 0.56 -9.48
CA PRO A 173 -17.37 0.75 -10.33
C PRO A 173 -17.01 -0.64 -10.84
N LYS A 174 -17.04 -0.80 -12.17
CA LYS A 174 -16.61 -2.05 -12.81
C LYS A 174 -15.20 -2.28 -12.30
N SER A 175 -15.06 -3.19 -11.33
CA SER A 175 -13.79 -3.68 -10.85
C SER A 175 -13.16 -4.41 -12.02
N ARG A 176 -12.50 -3.64 -12.89
CA ARG A 176 -11.50 -4.18 -13.78
C ARG A 176 -10.45 -4.74 -12.85
N LEU A 177 -10.44 -6.06 -12.72
CA LEU A 177 -9.27 -6.82 -12.34
C LEU A 177 -8.16 -6.37 -13.30
N SER A 178 -7.44 -5.31 -12.93
CA SER A 178 -6.15 -4.98 -13.50
C SER A 178 -5.22 -6.10 -13.04
N ARG A 179 -5.23 -7.16 -13.84
CA ARG A 179 -4.26 -8.24 -13.83
C ARG A 179 -2.89 -7.58 -13.91
N SER A 180 -2.19 -7.47 -12.77
CA SER A 180 -0.82 -7.00 -12.71
C SER A 180 0.07 -8.07 -13.35
N VAL A 181 0.18 -8.02 -14.67
CA VAL A 181 1.24 -8.69 -15.40
C VAL A 181 2.40 -7.71 -15.39
N HIS A 182 3.39 -7.92 -14.52
CA HIS A 182 4.80 -7.59 -14.74
C HIS A 182 5.64 -8.14 -13.57
N HIS A 183 5.79 -9.46 -13.53
CA HIS A 183 7.03 -10.05 -13.04
C HIS A 183 7.88 -10.26 -14.29
N ARG A 184 8.88 -9.40 -14.53
CA ARG A 184 10.02 -9.75 -15.38
C ARG A 184 11.16 -10.10 -14.44
N ASP A 185 11.21 -11.37 -14.04
CA ASP A 185 12.49 -11.99 -13.75
C ASP A 185 12.91 -12.74 -15.00
N GLU A 186 14.01 -12.27 -15.58
CA GLU A 186 14.65 -12.82 -16.76
C GLU A 186 15.43 -14.09 -16.42
N HIS A 187 14.80 -15.19 -16.01
CA HIS A 187 15.47 -16.49 -16.07
C HIS A 187 14.48 -17.62 -16.39
N PHE A 188 14.82 -18.37 -17.45
CA PHE A 188 14.18 -19.57 -17.99
C PHE A 188 12.92 -19.37 -18.86
N ALA A 189 13.14 -19.55 -20.17
CA ALA A 189 12.13 -19.60 -21.21
C ALA A 189 11.29 -20.88 -21.11
N GLU A 190 10.24 -20.85 -20.29
CA GLU A 190 9.09 -21.75 -20.47
C GLU A 190 8.00 -21.01 -21.25
N PRO A 191 7.49 -21.56 -22.37
CA PRO A 191 6.44 -20.89 -23.13
C PRO A 191 5.18 -20.77 -22.27
N PRO A 192 4.52 -19.59 -22.25
CA PRO A 192 3.36 -19.36 -21.40
C PRO A 192 2.23 -20.34 -21.73
N PRO A 193 1.50 -20.84 -20.71
CA PRO A 193 0.45 -21.83 -20.91
C PRO A 193 -0.64 -21.29 -21.83
N HIS A 194 -0.97 -22.08 -22.85
CA HIS A 194 -1.96 -21.74 -23.87
C HIS A 194 -3.37 -21.82 -23.27
N PHE A 195 -3.90 -20.68 -22.82
CA PHE A 195 -5.27 -20.60 -22.30
C PHE A 195 -6.29 -20.67 -23.45
N VAL A 196 -6.74 -21.89 -23.77
CA VAL A 196 -7.89 -22.10 -24.65
C VAL A 196 -9.15 -21.65 -23.91
N LYS A 197 -9.72 -20.54 -24.36
CA LYS A 197 -10.95 -19.96 -23.83
C LYS A 197 -12.10 -20.93 -24.09
N ARG A 198 -12.45 -21.78 -23.12
CA ARG A 198 -13.64 -22.65 -23.22
C ARG A 198 -14.86 -21.76 -23.48
N GLN A 199 -15.51 -21.95 -24.63
CA GLN A 199 -16.79 -21.31 -24.91
C GLN A 199 -17.78 -21.73 -23.81
N ARG A 200 -18.39 -20.74 -23.15
CA ARG A 200 -19.49 -20.98 -22.21
C ARG A 200 -20.66 -21.54 -23.03
N THR A 201 -20.93 -22.83 -22.89
CA THR A 201 -22.18 -23.40 -23.34
C THR A 201 -23.30 -22.77 -22.51
N SER A 202 -24.19 -22.04 -23.16
CA SER A 202 -25.42 -21.56 -22.54
C SER A 202 -26.25 -22.77 -22.16
N ARG A 203 -26.36 -23.06 -20.86
CA ARG A 203 -27.35 -24.01 -20.36
C ARG A 203 -28.73 -23.38 -20.55
N HIS A 204 -29.34 -23.68 -21.69
CA HIS A 204 -30.77 -23.55 -21.91
C HIS A 204 -31.37 -24.93 -21.73
N SER A 205 -31.98 -25.15 -20.57
CA SER A 205 -32.91 -26.24 -20.28
C SER A 205 -33.48 -25.98 -18.88
N ASP A 206 -34.76 -26.10 -18.57
CA ASP A 206 -35.99 -26.29 -19.31
C ASP A 206 -37.06 -25.80 -18.32
N ILE A 207 -37.91 -24.84 -18.71
CA ILE A 207 -39.14 -24.54 -17.97
C ILE A 207 -40.25 -25.24 -18.75
N GLY A 208 -40.63 -26.42 -18.27
CA GLY A 208 -41.82 -27.12 -18.73
C GLY A 208 -43.10 -26.48 -18.16
N PRO A 209 -44.24 -26.72 -18.81
CA PRO A 209 -45.55 -26.15 -18.46
C PRO A 209 -46.12 -26.67 -17.13
#